data_AF-A0A098E8F3-F1
#
_entry.id   AF-A0A098E8F3-F1
#
_cell.length_a   1.000
_cell.length_b   1.000
_cell.length_c   1.000
_cell.angle_alpha   90.00
_cell.angle_beta   90.00
_cell.angle_gamma   90.00
#
_symmetry.space_group_name_H-M   'P 1'
#
loop_
_entity.id
_entity.type
_entity.pdbx_description
1 polymer ?
#
loop_
_entity_poly.entity_id
_entity_poly.type
_entity_poly.pdbx_seq_one_letter_code
_entity_poly.pdbx_strand_id
1 'polypeptide(L)' 'MDKPKEKILITSALQYVNNIPHIGNIVGSHLPADIFARFMRIIGYEK' A
#
# COMPACT_ATOMS: atom_id res chain seq x y z
N MET A 1 14.68 -21.26 13.69
CA MET A 1 15.65 -20.24 13.25
C MET A 1 14.84 -19.16 12.57
N ASP A 2 14.20 -18.31 13.38
CA ASP A 2 13.27 -17.27 12.92
C ASP A 2 14.06 -16.16 12.25
N LYS A 3 14.04 -16.15 10.91
CA LYS A 3 14.58 -15.03 10.15
C LYS A 3 13.78 -13.79 10.52
N PRO A 4 14.43 -12.65 10.84
CA PRO A 4 13.72 -11.40 11.00
C PRO A 4 13.00 -11.08 9.69
N LYS A 5 11.68 -10.87 9.73
CA LYS A 5 10.92 -10.41 8.56
C LYS A 5 11.48 -9.08 8.10
N GLU A 6 11.76 -8.99 6.81
CA GLU A 6 12.28 -7.78 6.16
C GLU A 6 11.23 -6.65 6.22
N LYS A 7 11.70 -5.41 6.42
CA LYS A 7 10.82 -4.24 6.39
C LYS A 7 10.42 -3.95 4.95
N ILE A 8 9.12 -3.85 4.69
CA ILE A 8 8.58 -3.54 3.36
C ILE A 8 8.11 -2.08 3.34
N LEU A 9 8.69 -1.27 2.47
CA LEU A 9 8.21 0.09 2.20
C LEU A 9 7.18 0.03 1.06
N ILE A 10 5.92 0.38 1.37
CA ILE A 10 4.82 0.40 0.40
C ILE A 10 4.53 1.86 0.06
N THR A 11 4.51 2.19 -1.23
CA THR A 11 4.17 3.53 -1.74
C THR A 11 3.05 3.44 -2.75
N SER A 12 2.24 4.49 -2.83
CA SER A 12 1.26 4.69 -3.88
C SER A 12 1.63 5.93 -4.69
N ALA A 13 1.16 6.00 -5.93
CA ALA A 13 1.36 7.19 -6.74
C ALA A 13 0.54 8.34 -6.14
N LEU A 14 1.24 9.43 -5.77
CA LEU A 14 0.61 10.66 -5.28
C LEU A 14 -0.35 11.21 -6.34
N GLN A 15 -1.56 11.58 -5.91
CA GLN A 15 -2.53 12.19 -6.80
C GLN A 15 -2.10 13.61 -7.15
N TYR A 16 -2.38 14.03 -8.37
CA TYR A 16 -2.12 15.41 -8.77
C TYR A 16 -3.01 16.35 -7.97
N VAL A 17 -2.39 17.34 -7.31
CA VAL A 17 -3.05 18.17 -6.29
C VAL A 17 -4.25 18.97 -6.82
N ASN A 18 -4.24 19.35 -8.11
CA ASN A 18 -5.23 20.28 -8.65
C ASN A 18 -6.51 19.59 -9.19
N ASN A 19 -6.56 18.26 -9.25
CA ASN A 19 -7.71 17.55 -9.82
C ASN A 19 -8.42 16.70 -8.77
N ILE A 20 -9.75 16.70 -8.83
CA ILE A 20 -10.57 15.81 -7.99
C ILE A 20 -10.30 14.37 -8.45
N PRO A 21 -9.86 13.48 -7.55
CA PRO A 21 -9.61 12.10 -7.91
C PRO A 21 -10.92 11.39 -8.25
N HIS A 22 -10.90 10.66 -9.37
CA HIS A 22 -12.01 9.79 -9.75
C HIS A 22 -11.73 8.35 -9.33
N ILE A 23 -12.74 7.48 -9.46
CA ILE A 23 -12.67 6.08 -9.03
C ILE A 23 -11.46 5.34 -9.64
N GLY A 24 -11.10 5.69 -10.87
CA GLY A 24 -9.94 5.15 -11.58
C GLY A 24 -8.61 5.45 -10.89
N ASN A 25 -8.40 6.67 -10.36
CA ASN A 25 -7.19 6.99 -9.61
C ASN A 25 -7.06 6.18 -8.31
N ILE A 26 -8.20 5.89 -7.67
CA ILE A 26 -8.25 5.14 -6.41
C ILE A 26 -7.96 3.66 -6.70
N VAL A 27 -8.69 3.06 -7.64
CA VAL A 27 -8.54 1.64 -8.02
C VAL A 27 -7.17 1.36 -8.65
N GLY A 28 -6.60 2.32 -9.38
CA GLY A 28 -5.32 2.13 -10.06
C GLY A 28 -4.07 2.31 -9.19
N SER A 29 -4.16 2.98 -8.05
CA SER A 29 -2.99 3.33 -7.23
C SER A 29 -3.18 3.05 -5.73
N HIS A 30 -4.19 3.68 -5.11
CA HIS A 30 -4.30 3.69 -3.64
C HIS A 30 -4.92 2.42 -3.07
N LEU A 31 -6.00 1.94 -3.70
CA LEU A 31 -6.71 0.74 -3.29
C LEU A 31 -5.82 -0.52 -3.31
N PRO A 32 -5.08 -0.85 -4.39
CA PRO A 32 -4.22 -2.02 -4.39
C PRO A 32 -3.07 -1.90 -3.37
N ALA A 33 -2.53 -0.69 -3.16
CA ALA A 33 -1.50 -0.44 -2.15
C ALA A 33 -2.03 -0.70 -0.73
N ASP A 34 -3.25 -0.26 -0.40
CA ASP A 34 -3.87 -0.52 0.90
C ASP A 34 -4.18 -2.01 1.12
N ILE A 35 -4.69 -2.71 0.10
CA ILE A 35 -4.96 -4.15 0.18
C ILE A 35 -3.65 -4.91 0.46
N PHE A 36 -2.57 -4.58 -0.26
CA PHE A 36 -1.28 -5.20 -0.04
C PHE A 36 -0.71 -4.89 1.35
N ALA A 37 -0.83 -3.64 1.81
CA ALA A 37 -0.40 -3.27 3.17
C ALA A 37 -1.16 -4.04 4.25
N ARG A 38 -2.49 -4.18 4.14
CA ARG A 38 -3.30 -4.97 5.07
C ARG A 38 -2.93 -6.45 5.05
N PHE A 39 -2.70 -7.01 3.86
CA PHE A 39 -2.25 -8.39 3.75
C PHE A 39 -0.91 -8.60 4.47
N MET A 40 0.07 -7.74 4.19
CA MET A 40 1.40 -7.77 4.82
C MET A 40 1.32 -7.64 6.36
N ARG A 41 0.41 -6.81 6.87
CA ARG A 41 0.12 -6.72 8.32
C ARG A 41 -0.39 -8.04 8.89
N ILE A 42 -1.37 -8.66 8.24
CA ILE A 42 -1.97 -9.93 8.70
C ILE A 42 -0.93 -11.06 8.72
N ILE A 43 -0.08 -11.12 7.70
CA ILE A 43 1.01 -12.10 7.65
C ILE A 43 2.20 -11.71 8.53
N GLY A 44 2.09 -10.65 9.34
CA GLY A 44 3.01 -10.26 10.40
C GLY A 44 4.30 -9.60 9.93
N TYR A 45 4.28 -8.87 8.80
CA TYR A 45 5.40 -8.05 8.30
C TYR A 45 5.40 -6.61 8.85
N GLU A 46 4.38 -6.23 9.63
CA GLU A 46 4.36 -4.96 10.35
C GLU A 46 5.14 -5.10 11.67
N LYS A 47 6.16 -4.26 11.84
CA LYS A 47 6.94 -4.08 13.08
C LYS A 47 6.86 -2.63 13.51
#